data_AF-A0A6C0J054-F1
#
_entry.id   AF-A0A6C0J054-F1
#
_cell.length_a   1.000
_cell.length_b   1.000
_cell.length_c   1.000
_cell.angle_alpha   90.00
_cell.angle_beta   90.00
_cell.angle_gamma   90.00
#
_symmetry.space_group_name_H-M   'P 1'
#
loop_
_entity.id
_entity.type
_entity.pdbx_description
1 polymer ?
#
loop_
_entity_poly.entity_id
_entity_poly.type
_entity_poly.pdbx_seq_one_letter_code
_entity_poly.pdbx_strand_id
1 'polypeptide(L)'
;MEDISVNPEEKTGKVNIKTQKILEKFVSNVDITQKYSLDDLKKMLSESYKSSKVKEEGEKRALSKYNIFIQNEMAGFKEAHPDKSNKEIMSLIAVKWNETKNV
;
A
#
# COMPACT_ATOMS: atom_id res chain seq x y z
N MET A 1 -9.88 48.07 -21.55
CA MET A 1 -8.77 47.10 -21.55
C MET A 1 -9.05 46.14 -20.43
N GLU A 2 -9.57 44.99 -20.86
CA GLU A 2 -9.64 43.66 -20.24
C GLU A 2 -9.52 43.53 -18.72
N ASP A 3 -10.62 43.03 -18.17
CA ASP A 3 -10.77 42.28 -16.92
C ASP A 3 -9.64 41.26 -16.68
N ILE A 4 -9.33 40.99 -15.41
CA ILE A 4 -9.59 39.70 -14.75
C ILE A 4 -9.59 39.93 -13.24
N SER A 5 -10.78 39.80 -12.67
CA SER A 5 -11.05 39.63 -11.25
C SER A 5 -10.31 38.39 -10.72
N VAL A 6 -9.39 38.57 -9.79
CA VAL A 6 -8.77 37.46 -9.07
C VAL A 6 -9.74 37.03 -7.98
N ASN A 7 -10.46 35.95 -8.21
CA ASN A 7 -11.25 35.29 -7.19
C ASN A 7 -10.73 33.86 -7.02
N PRO A 8 -10.02 33.53 -5.93
CA PRO A 8 -9.77 32.16 -5.56
C PRO A 8 -10.61 31.81 -4.32
N GLU A 9 -11.93 31.80 -4.47
CA GLU A 9 -12.81 31.06 -3.56
C GLU A 9 -13.72 30.13 -4.38
N GLU A 10 -13.18 28.98 -4.77
CA GLU A 10 -13.98 27.79 -5.00
C GLU A 10 -13.67 26.75 -3.91
N LYS A 11 -14.47 26.81 -2.84
CA LYS A 11 -14.71 25.66 -1.96
C LYS A 11 -15.49 24.62 -2.77
N THR A 12 -14.89 23.49 -3.14
CA THR A 12 -15.70 22.33 -3.56
C THR A 12 -15.14 21.00 -3.10
N GLY A 13 -15.88 20.38 -2.18
CA GLY A 13 -16.10 18.94 -2.14
C GLY A 13 -15.04 18.09 -1.46
N LYS A 14 -15.50 17.12 -0.65
CA LYS A 14 -14.71 15.96 -0.23
C LYS A 14 -14.01 15.39 -1.46
N VAL A 15 -12.69 15.52 -1.55
CA VAL A 15 -11.88 14.83 -2.55
C VAL A 15 -12.14 13.34 -2.34
N ASN A 16 -12.93 12.76 -3.22
CA ASN A 16 -13.14 11.32 -3.27
C ASN A 16 -11.85 10.76 -3.87
N ILE A 17 -10.84 10.56 -3.01
CA ILE A 17 -9.46 10.11 -3.31
C ILE A 17 -9.42 8.95 -4.31
N LYS A 18 -10.51 8.17 -4.41
CA LYS A 18 -10.68 7.06 -5.35
C LYS A 18 -10.74 7.52 -6.81
N THR A 19 -11.52 8.55 -7.16
CA THR A 19 -11.72 8.94 -8.56
C THR A 19 -10.50 9.65 -9.13
N GLN A 20 -9.88 10.55 -8.37
CA GLN A 20 -8.67 11.25 -8.79
C GLN A 20 -7.55 10.25 -9.16
N LYS A 21 -7.33 9.24 -8.31
CA LYS A 21 -6.33 8.20 -8.54
C LYS A 21 -6.60 7.37 -9.80
N ILE A 22 -7.86 7.08 -10.09
CA ILE A 22 -8.26 6.38 -11.32
C ILE A 22 -7.93 7.23 -12.55
N LEU A 23 -8.21 8.54 -12.50
CA LEU A 23 -7.93 9.47 -13.59
C LEU A 23 -6.43 9.66 -13.81
N GLU A 24 -5.63 9.85 -12.76
CA GLU A 24 -4.17 9.96 -12.85
C GLU A 24 -3.57 8.72 -13.54
N LYS A 25 -4.03 7.52 -13.16
CA LYS A 25 -3.58 6.28 -13.76
C LYS A 25 -4.04 6.11 -15.21
N PHE A 26 -5.25 6.57 -15.53
CA PHE A 26 -5.74 6.57 -16.89
C PHE A 26 -4.92 7.50 -17.78
N VAL A 27 -4.73 8.75 -17.37
CA VAL A 27 -3.95 9.76 -18.11
C VAL A 27 -2.50 9.31 -18.31
N SER A 28 -1.90 8.66 -17.30
CA SER A 28 -0.53 8.11 -17.42
C SER A 28 -0.40 6.99 -18.46
N ASN A 29 -1.50 6.32 -18.80
CA ASN A 29 -1.52 5.23 -19.79
C ASN A 29 -1.98 5.70 -21.18
N VAL A 30 -2.54 6.91 -21.31
CA VAL A 30 -3.05 7.43 -22.58
C VAL A 30 -1.96 8.26 -23.25
N ASP A 31 -1.57 7.82 -24.44
CA ASP A 31 -0.63 8.56 -25.29
C ASP A 31 -1.39 9.49 -26.24
N ILE A 32 -1.28 10.80 -26.02
CA ILE A 32 -1.94 11.81 -26.86
C ILE A 32 -1.45 11.84 -28.32
N THR A 33 -0.31 11.21 -28.61
CA THR A 33 0.24 11.13 -29.97
C THR A 33 -0.40 9.98 -30.76
N GLN A 34 -1.06 9.04 -30.08
CA GLN A 34 -1.73 7.91 -30.70
C GLN A 34 -3.24 8.17 -30.83
N LYS A 35 -3.83 7.72 -31.94
CA LYS A 35 -5.27 7.83 -32.17
C LYS A 35 -5.96 6.57 -31.64
N TYR A 36 -6.81 6.74 -30.64
CA TYR A 36 -7.60 5.65 -30.06
C TYR A 36 -9.05 5.70 -30.55
N SER A 37 -9.67 4.52 -30.70
CA SER A 37 -11.12 4.45 -30.87
C SER A 37 -11.84 4.71 -29.54
N LEU A 38 -13.15 4.96 -29.61
CA LEU A 38 -13.98 5.09 -28.41
C LEU A 38 -13.90 3.84 -27.52
N ASP A 39 -13.81 2.66 -28.14
CA ASP A 39 -13.79 1.38 -27.42
C ASP A 39 -12.45 1.14 -26.73
N ASP A 40 -11.34 1.59 -27.33
CA ASP A 40 -10.02 1.54 -26.71
C ASP A 40 -9.97 2.41 -25.45
N LEU A 41 -10.47 3.64 -25.53
CA LEU A 41 -10.52 4.56 -24.39
C LEU A 41 -11.40 4.02 -23.26
N LYS A 42 -12.57 3.46 -23.60
CA LYS A 42 -13.45 2.81 -22.61
C LYS A 42 -12.76 1.62 -21.93
N LYS A 43 -12.00 0.83 -22.70
CA LYS A 43 -11.25 -0.32 -22.18
C LYS A 43 -10.16 0.13 -21.22
N MET A 44 -9.35 1.11 -21.61
CA MET A 44 -8.27 1.67 -20.78
C MET A 44 -8.80 2.31 -19.48
N LEU A 45 -9.95 2.99 -19.55
CA LEU A 45 -10.60 3.54 -18.36
C LEU A 45 -11.11 2.43 -17.43
N SER A 46 -11.71 1.39 -18.00
CA SER A 46 -12.20 0.23 -17.25
C SER A 46 -11.07 -0.53 -16.55
N GLU A 47 -9.92 -0.67 -17.21
CA GLU A 47 -8.71 -1.29 -16.63
C GLU A 47 -8.12 -0.44 -15.51
N SER A 48 -8.07 0.88 -15.70
CA SER A 48 -7.62 1.83 -14.68
C SER A 48 -8.52 1.79 -13.43
N TYR A 49 -9.84 1.69 -13.61
CA TYR A 49 -10.80 1.52 -12.52
C TYR A 49 -10.61 0.19 -11.78
N LYS A 50 -10.51 -0.93 -12.51
CA LYS A 50 -10.34 -2.27 -11.92
C LYS A 50 -9.04 -2.38 -11.14
N SER A 51 -7.94 -1.85 -11.68
CA SER A 51 -6.63 -1.89 -11.02
C SER A 51 -6.55 -0.98 -9.79
N SER A 52 -7.37 0.08 -9.73
CA SER A 52 -7.47 0.96 -8.56
C SER A 52 -8.42 0.42 -7.47
N LYS A 53 -9.30 -0.53 -7.81
CA LYS A 53 -10.17 -1.25 -6.87
C LYS A 53 -9.44 -2.36 -6.12
N VAL A 54 -8.31 -2.84 -6.65
CA VAL A 54 -7.40 -3.71 -5.89
C VAL A 54 -7.01 -2.91 -4.67
N LYS A 55 -7.41 -3.39 -3.48
CA LYS A 55 -6.93 -2.85 -2.21
C LYS A 55 -5.44 -2.71 -2.40
N GLU A 56 -4.91 -1.49 -2.25
CA GLU A 56 -3.49 -1.36 -2.02
C GLU A 56 -3.19 -2.41 -0.94
N GLU A 57 -2.29 -3.36 -1.23
CA GLU A 57 -1.44 -3.89 -0.18
C GLU A 57 -0.77 -2.63 0.37
N GLY A 58 -1.49 -1.91 1.24
CA GLY A 58 -0.99 -0.68 1.84
C GLY A 58 0.34 -1.06 2.40
N GLU A 59 1.38 -0.31 2.01
CA GLU A 59 2.79 -0.58 2.31
C GLU A 59 2.86 -1.49 3.51
N LYS A 60 3.20 -2.78 3.29
CA LYS A 60 3.20 -3.78 4.35
C LYS A 60 3.89 -3.12 5.53
N ARG A 61 3.10 -2.70 6.54
CA ARG A 61 3.60 -1.78 7.57
C ARG A 61 4.92 -2.36 8.00
N ALA A 62 6.00 -1.57 7.87
CA ALA A 62 7.34 -2.06 8.15
C ALA A 62 7.25 -2.89 9.42
N LEU A 63 7.57 -4.19 9.30
CA LEU A 63 7.37 -5.12 10.40
C LEU A 63 8.04 -4.50 11.62
N SER A 64 7.30 -4.36 12.73
CA SER A 64 7.88 -3.85 13.98
C SER A 64 9.20 -4.57 14.25
N LYS A 65 10.19 -3.90 14.87
CA LYS A 65 11.48 -4.52 15.23
C LYS A 65 11.30 -5.89 15.89
N TYR A 66 10.25 -6.03 16.70
CA TYR A 66 9.84 -7.29 17.30
C TYR A 66 9.40 -8.36 16.28
N ASN A 67 8.60 -8.00 15.27
CA ASN A 67 8.15 -8.95 14.24
C ASN A 67 9.30 -9.38 13.32
N ILE A 68 10.24 -8.48 13.02
CA ILE A 68 11.48 -8.83 12.30
C ILE A 68 12.32 -9.80 13.14
N PHE A 69 12.45 -9.52 14.43
CA PHE A 69 13.15 -10.39 15.37
C PHE A 69 12.51 -11.78 15.44
N ILE A 70 11.18 -11.85 15.56
CA ILE A 70 10.44 -13.11 15.55
C ILE A 70 10.66 -13.88 14.25
N GLN A 71 10.63 -13.24 13.08
CA GLN A 71 10.88 -13.94 11.82
C GLN A 71 12.28 -14.56 11.73
N ASN A 72 13.31 -13.85 12.22
CA ASN A 72 14.68 -14.35 12.22
C ASN A 72 14.88 -15.48 13.24
N GLU A 73 14.37 -15.31 14.45
CA GLU A 73 14.59 -16.27 15.55
C GLU A 73 13.67 -17.50 15.43
N MET A 74 12.47 -17.36 14.86
CA MET A 74 11.51 -18.47 14.70
C MET A 74 12.10 -19.65 13.93
N ALA A 75 12.92 -19.40 12.91
CA ALA A 75 13.59 -20.46 12.16
C ALA A 75 14.57 -21.25 13.04
N GLY A 76 15.44 -20.55 13.77
CA GLY A 76 16.41 -21.17 14.68
C GLY A 76 15.76 -21.90 15.85
N PHE A 77 14.69 -21.34 16.44
CA PHE A 77 13.98 -21.99 17.55
C PHE A 77 13.16 -23.21 17.11
N LYS A 78 12.61 -23.22 15.90
CA LYS A 78 11.97 -24.41 15.33
C LYS A 78 12.97 -25.53 15.04
N GLU A 79 14.18 -25.18 14.62
CA GLU A 79 15.25 -26.14 14.37
C GLU A 79 15.86 -26.70 15.67
N ALA A 80 16.04 -25.85 16.69
CA ALA A 80 16.53 -26.25 18.00
C ALA A 80 15.48 -26.99 18.85
N HIS A 81 14.20 -26.74 18.60
CA HIS A 81 13.08 -27.34 19.32
C HIS A 81 11.95 -27.79 18.36
N PRO A 82 12.19 -28.80 17.51
CA PRO A 82 11.17 -29.31 16.59
C PRO A 82 9.99 -29.98 17.30
N ASP A 83 10.18 -30.36 18.57
CA ASP A 83 9.19 -31.00 19.43
C ASP A 83 8.33 -29.99 20.22
N LYS A 84 8.74 -28.71 20.27
CA LYS A 84 7.99 -27.68 20.99
C LYS A 84 6.87 -27.11 20.13
N SER A 85 5.75 -26.82 20.77
CA SER A 85 4.62 -26.18 20.09
C SER A 85 5.00 -24.76 19.67
N ASN A 86 4.43 -24.28 18.55
CA ASN A 86 4.61 -22.89 18.09
C ASN A 86 4.34 -21.85 19.19
N LYS A 87 3.44 -22.16 20.13
CA LYS A 87 3.13 -21.32 21.30
C LYS A 87 4.32 -21.20 22.25
N GLU A 88 5.03 -22.29 22.52
CA GLU A 88 6.21 -22.31 23.37
C GLU A 88 7.39 -21.60 22.70
N ILE A 89 7.55 -21.81 21.39
CA ILE A 89 8.58 -21.12 20.59
C ILE A 89 8.37 -19.60 20.64
N MET A 90 7.13 -19.12 20.45
CA MET A 90 6.84 -17.69 20.59
C MET A 90 7.12 -17.16 22.01
N SER A 91 6.83 -17.96 23.05
CA SER A 91 7.12 -17.58 24.43
C SER A 91 8.62 -17.42 24.67
N LEU A 92 9.45 -18.32 24.14
CA LEU A 92 10.92 -18.25 24.26
C LEU A 92 11.48 -17.02 23.52
N ILE A 93 10.97 -16.73 22.32
CA ILE A 93 11.42 -15.55 21.57
C ILE A 93 11.01 -14.25 22.30
N ALA A 94 9.84 -14.23 22.96
CA ALA A 94 9.42 -13.08 23.77
C ALA A 94 10.34 -12.83 24.98
N VAL A 95 10.75 -13.90 25.68
CA VAL A 95 11.74 -13.81 26.78
C VAL A 95 13.07 -13.27 26.25
N LYS A 96 13.59 -13.84 25.15
CA LYS A 96 14.86 -13.41 24.52
C LYS A 96 14.82 -11.95 24.05
N TRP A 97 13.69 -11.48 23.54
CA TRP A 97 13.50 -10.07 23.18
C TRP A 97 13.51 -9.14 24.39
N ASN A 98 12.95 -9.57 25.53
CA ASN A 98 12.96 -8.80 26.76
C ASN A 98 14.36 -8.71 27.39
N GLU A 99 15.16 -9.77 27.28
CA GLU A 99 16.58 -9.77 27.66
C GLU A 99 17.40 -8.80 26.79
N THR A 100 17.15 -8.79 25.48
CA THR A 100 17.81 -7.86 24.53
C THR A 100 17.45 -6.39 24.79
N LYS A 101 16.33 -6.11 25.46
CA LYS A 101 15.91 -4.75 25.85
C LYS A 101 16.47 -4.27 27.19
N ASN A 102 16.98 -5.17 28.02
CA ASN A 102 17.48 -4.89 29.38
C ASN A 102 19.01 -4.81 29.47
N VAL A 103 19.70 -4.77 28.32
CA VAL A 103 21.15 -4.53 28.18
C VAL A 103 21.35 -3.23 27.42
#